data_AF-A0AAD9NWJ7-F1
#
_entry.id   AF-A0AAD9NWJ7-F1
#
_cell.length_a   1.000
_cell.length_b   1.000
_cell.length_c   1.000
_cell.angle_alpha   90.00
_cell.angle_beta   90.00
_cell.angle_gamma   90.00
#
_symmetry.space_group_name_H-M   'P 1'
#
loop_
_entity.id
_entity.type
_entity.pdbx_description
1 polymer ?
#
loop_
_entity_poly.entity_id
_entity_poly.type
_entity_poly.pdbx_seq_one_letter_code
_entity_poly.pdbx_strand_id
1 'polypeptide(L)' 'MSDDSLGRDAERCPICLARLRDQNVGTPESCDHSFCLECIQEWAKNVNTCPVDRQPFNLIFARGSLDGVVVKKVRFMR' A
#
# COMPACT_ATOMS: atom_id res chain seq x y z
N MET A 1 -14.66 -5.82 29.57
CA MET A 1 -14.79 -4.76 28.55
C MET A 1 -13.82 -5.12 27.44
N SER A 2 -14.32 -5.32 26.23
CA SER A 2 -13.68 -6.07 25.15
C SER A 2 -12.59 -5.25 24.44
N ASP A 3 -11.32 -5.61 24.63
CA ASP A 3 -10.21 -5.07 23.85
C ASP A 3 -10.07 -5.86 22.53
N ASP A 4 -10.95 -5.56 21.58
CA ASP A 4 -10.90 -6.02 20.19
C ASP A 4 -10.11 -5.02 19.34
N SER A 5 -8.83 -4.82 19.69
CA SER A 5 -7.97 -3.83 19.03
C SER A 5 -6.93 -4.44 18.09
N LEU A 6 -6.79 -5.78 18.08
CA LEU A 6 -5.77 -6.48 17.29
C LEU A 6 -6.10 -6.62 15.78
N GLY A 7 -7.30 -6.25 15.34
CA GLY A 7 -7.78 -6.48 13.96
C GLY A 7 -7.91 -5.28 13.03
N ARG A 8 -7.69 -4.03 13.51
CA ARG A 8 -8.01 -2.80 12.74
C ARG A 8 -6.81 -2.11 12.10
N ASP A 9 -5.60 -2.63 12.29
CA ASP A 9 -4.36 -2.02 11.75
C ASP A 9 -4.02 -2.51 10.34
N ALA A 10 -4.45 -3.72 9.98
CA ALA A 10 -4.24 -4.28 8.63
C ALA A 10 -5.02 -3.51 7.54
N GLU A 11 -5.95 -2.64 7.96
CA GLU A 11 -6.84 -1.89 7.07
C GLU A 11 -6.45 -0.41 6.96
N ARG A 12 -5.31 -0.02 7.53
CA ARG A 12 -4.81 1.35 7.55
C ARG A 12 -3.52 1.46 6.75
N CYS A 13 -3.36 2.57 6.05
CA CYS A 13 -2.11 2.90 5.39
C CYS A 13 -1.03 3.17 6.45
N PRO A 14 0.10 2.45 6.48
CA PRO A 14 1.12 2.69 7.49
C PRO A 14 1.88 4.02 7.30
N ILE A 15 1.69 4.72 6.17
CA ILE A 15 2.30 6.03 5.90
C ILE A 15 1.43 7.17 6.46
N CYS A 16 0.12 7.19 6.15
CA CYS A 16 -0.78 8.29 6.52
C CYS A 16 -1.82 7.91 7.59
N LEU A 17 -1.85 6.65 8.02
CA LEU A 17 -2.78 6.07 8.99
C LEU A 17 -4.26 6.11 8.59
N ALA A 18 -4.58 6.51 7.36
CA ALA A 18 -5.94 6.52 6.82
C ALA A 18 -6.43 5.12 6.45
N ARG A 19 -7.76 4.91 6.51
CA ARG A 19 -8.40 3.64 6.12
C ARG A 19 -8.23 3.36 4.64
N LEU A 20 -7.85 2.14 4.29
CA LEU A 20 -7.61 1.69 2.91
C LEU A 20 -8.88 1.21 2.20
N ARG A 21 -9.94 0.83 2.92
CA ARG A 21 -11.18 0.26 2.32
C ARG A 21 -11.91 1.22 1.38
N ASP A 22 -11.85 2.52 1.64
CA ASP A 22 -12.63 3.55 0.93
C ASP A 22 -11.81 4.32 -0.11
N GLN A 23 -10.65 3.80 -0.52
CA GLN A 23 -9.75 4.47 -1.46
C GLN A 23 -8.92 3.50 -2.30
N ASN A 24 -8.24 4.04 -3.32
CA ASN A 24 -7.29 3.28 -4.11
C ASN A 24 -6.12 2.79 -3.24
N VAL A 25 -5.82 1.51 -3.37
CA VAL A 25 -4.74 0.85 -2.63
C VAL A 25 -3.62 0.51 -3.59
N GLY A 26 -2.38 0.76 -3.17
CA GLY A 26 -1.17 0.35 -3.86
C GLY A 26 -0.42 -0.70 -3.06
N THR A 27 -0.05 -1.79 -3.72
CA THR A 27 0.78 -2.85 -3.15
C THR A 27 2.05 -2.99 -4.01
N PRO A 28 3.26 -2.90 -3.44
CA PRO A 28 4.50 -3.17 -4.17
C PRO A 28 4.50 -4.59 -4.75
N GLU A 29 5.16 -4.81 -5.90
CA GLU A 29 5.22 -6.17 -6.48
C GLU A 29 6.06 -7.17 -5.68
N SER A 30 6.93 -6.69 -4.78
CA SER A 30 7.89 -7.50 -4.04
C SER A 30 7.38 -7.92 -2.65
N CYS A 31 6.23 -7.44 -2.20
CA CYS A 31 5.66 -7.81 -0.90
C CYS A 31 4.14 -7.57 -0.82
N ASP A 32 3.50 -8.07 0.25
CA ASP A 32 2.04 -7.97 0.47
C ASP A 32 1.59 -6.72 1.25
N HIS A 33 2.52 -5.79 1.53
CA HIS A 33 2.21 -4.57 2.27
C HIS A 33 1.34 -3.61 1.45
N SER A 34 0.22 -3.20 2.02
CA SER A 34 -0.77 -2.35 1.36
C SER A 34 -0.73 -0.92 1.87
N PHE A 35 -0.77 0.03 0.94
CA PHE A 35 -0.69 1.46 1.21
C PHE A 35 -1.77 2.21 0.44
N CYS A 36 -2.04 3.46 0.82
CA CYS A 36 -2.82 4.33 -0.03
C CYS A 36 -2.05 4.54 -1.35
N LEU A 37 -2.72 4.47 -2.50
CA LEU A 37 -2.04 4.51 -3.80
C LEU A 37 -1.16 5.76 -3.93
N GLU A 38 -1.69 6.91 -3.53
CA GLU A 38 -0.96 8.19 -3.53
C GLU A 38 0.31 8.12 -2.66
N CYS A 39 0.20 7.58 -1.44
CA CYS A 39 1.28 7.49 -0.47
C CYS A 39 2.47 6.70 -1.02
N ILE A 40 2.21 5.50 -1.57
CA ILE A 40 3.29 4.65 -2.10
C ILE A 40 3.84 5.19 -3.43
N GLN A 41 3.03 5.89 -4.23
CA GLN A 41 3.49 6.58 -5.42
C GLN A 41 4.45 7.73 -5.09
N GLU A 42 4.08 8.59 -4.12
CA GLU A 42 4.96 9.67 -3.65
C GLU A 42 6.26 9.13 -3.04
N TRP A 43 6.16 8.03 -2.30
CA TRP A 43 7.34 7.35 -1.77
C TRP A 43 8.27 6.88 -2.90
N ALA A 44 7.73 6.20 -3.91
CA ALA A 44 8.46 5.70 -5.08
C ALA A 44 9.15 6.81 -5.91
N LYS A 45 8.69 8.06 -5.82
CA LYS A 45 9.39 9.21 -6.43
C LYS A 45 10.74 9.51 -5.79
N ASN A 46 10.99 9.04 -4.57
CA ASN A 46 12.25 9.25 -3.85
C ASN A 46 12.99 7.94 -3.59
N VAL A 47 12.30 6.88 -3.17
CA VAL A 47 12.87 5.60 -2.78
C VAL A 47 12.04 4.44 -3.34
N ASN A 48 12.68 3.50 -4.03
CA ASN A 48 12.03 2.33 -4.65
C ASN A 48 12.12 1.08 -3.76
N THR A 49 11.99 1.26 -2.45
CA THR A 49 11.92 0.18 -1.46
C THR A 49 10.67 0.32 -0.62
N CYS A 50 10.04 -0.79 -0.26
CA CYS A 50 8.83 -0.77 0.56
C CYS A 50 9.10 -0.08 1.93
N PRO A 51 8.21 0.80 2.40
CA PRO A 51 8.39 1.49 3.69
C PRO A 51 8.46 0.57 4.92
N VAL A 52 7.88 -0.63 4.84
CA VAL A 52 7.75 -1.55 5.97
C VAL A 52 8.92 -2.54 6.05
N ASP A 53 9.16 -3.29 4.98
CA ASP A 53 10.16 -4.37 4.93
C ASP A 53 11.41 -4.03 4.10
N ARG A 54 11.43 -2.83 3.48
CA ARG A 54 12.53 -2.32 2.65
C ARG A 54 12.84 -3.17 1.42
N GLN A 55 11.93 -4.05 1.01
CA GLN A 55 12.10 -4.82 -0.23
C GLN A 55 12.10 -3.88 -1.44
N PRO A 56 13.08 -3.99 -2.36
CA PRO A 56 13.08 -3.19 -3.58
C PRO A 56 11.90 -3.57 -4.47
N PHE A 57 11.29 -2.59 -5.13
CA PHE A 57 10.21 -2.79 -6.08
C PHE A 57 10.33 -1.82 -7.26
N ASN A 58 9.90 -2.24 -8.45
CA ASN A 58 9.83 -1.37 -9.63
C ASN A 58 8.40 -1.19 -10.14
N LEU A 59 7.46 -1.91 -9.55
CA LEU A 59 6.05 -1.91 -9.91
C LEU A 59 5.18 -1.83 -8.65
N ILE A 60 4.09 -1.06 -8.76
CA ILE A 60 3.01 -1.03 -7.77
C ILE A 60 1.75 -1.55 -8.45
N PHE A 61 1.12 -2.55 -7.82
CA PHE A 61 -0.22 -3.00 -8.17
C PHE A 61 -1.25 -2.09 -7.51
N ALA A 62 -1.99 -1.34 -8.32
CA ALA A 62 -3.06 -0.47 -7.86
C ALA A 62 -4.40 -1.21 -7.94
N ARG A 63 -5.15 -1.20 -6.83
CA ARG A 63 -6.50 -1.76 -6.67
C ARG A 63 -7.47 -0.63 -6.34
N GLY A 64 -8.74 -0.78 -6.73
CA GLY A 64 -9.79 0.19 -6.39
C GLY A 64 -10.21 0.15 -4.92
N SER A 65 -9.95 -0.97 -4.25
CA SER A 65 -10.20 -1.23 -2.83
C SER A 65 -9.23 -2.31 -2.33
N LEU A 66 -9.13 -2.49 -1.01
CA LEU A 66 -8.24 -3.47 -0.36
C LEU A 66 -8.37 -4.90 -0.93
N ASP A 67 -9.62 -5.36 -1.08
CA ASP A 67 -9.98 -6.67 -1.65
C ASP A 67 -10.32 -6.60 -3.15
N GLY A 68 -10.06 -5.47 -3.79
CA GLY A 68 -10.37 -5.23 -5.19
C GLY A 68 -9.39 -5.91 -6.15
N VAL A 69 -9.83 -6.14 -7.38
CA VAL A 69 -8.92 -6.59 -8.45
C VAL A 69 -7.89 -5.50 -8.78
N VAL A 70 -6.71 -5.92 -9.25
CA VAL A 70 -5.69 -4.99 -9.72
C VAL A 70 -6.20 -4.30 -10.98
N VAL A 71 -6.50 -3.01 -10.87
CA VAL A 71 -7.02 -2.18 -11.96
C VAL A 71 -5.90 -1.53 -12.78
N LYS A 72 -4.72 -1.35 -12.17
CA LYS A 72 -3.60 -0.67 -12.83
C LYS A 72 -2.26 -1.17 -12.29
N LYS A 73 -1.24 -1.19 -13.15
CA LYS A 73 0.15 -1.47 -12.79
C LYS A 73 0.96 -0.20 -13.02
N VAL A 74 1.55 0.36 -11.97
CA VAL A 74 2.33 1.60 -12.02
C VAL A 74 3.80 1.23 -11.96
N ARG A 75 4.52 1.40 -13.08
CA ARG A 75 5.94 1.06 -13.19
C ARG A 75 6.79 2.31 -12.99
N PHE A 76 7.85 2.19 -12.21
CA PHE A 76 8.83 3.23 -11.98
C PHE A 76 10.13 2.76 -12.63
N MET A 77 10.44 3.33 -13.79
CA MET A 77 11.73 3.14 -14.44
C MET A 77 12.63 4.26 -13.93
N ARG A 78 13.51 3.95 -13.00
CA ARG A 78 14.68 4.80 -12.75
C ARG A 78 15.85 4.29 -13.57
#